data_AF-A0A379JV26-F1
#
_entry.id   AF-A0A379JV26-F1
#
_cell.length_a   1.000
_cell.length_b   1.000
_cell.length_c   1.000
_cell.angle_alpha   90.00
_cell.angle_beta   90.00
_cell.angle_gamma   90.00
#
_symmetry.space_group_name_H-M   'P 1'
#
loop_
_entity.id
_entity.type
_entity.pdbx_description
1 polymer ?
#
loop_
_entity_poly.entity_id
_entity_poly.type
_entity_poly.pdbx_seq_one_letter_code
_entity_poly.pdbx_strand_id
1 'polypeptide(L)'
;MTTRNIIPLALLSSTALALVMPTTTHAAGFVADAKVTLGLRNYYFNRNFLNQTQSGQGQASGWTQSFILDARSGYTQGTVGFGLDVLGLYSV
;
A
#
# COMPACT_ATOMS: atom_id res chain seq x y z
N MET A 1 -24.48 8.87 58.12
CA MET A 1 -23.33 8.24 57.42
C MET A 1 -23.76 8.08 55.97
N THR A 2 -23.37 9.00 55.09
CA THR A 2 -23.92 9.10 53.73
C THR A 2 -22.76 9.09 52.74
N THR A 3 -22.60 7.99 52.03
CA THR A 3 -21.51 7.75 51.08
C THR A 3 -21.83 8.48 49.76
N ARG A 4 -21.04 9.50 49.40
CA ARG A 4 -21.16 10.19 48.11
C ARG A 4 -20.41 9.40 47.03
N ASN A 5 -21.15 8.79 46.11
CA ASN A 5 -20.59 8.19 44.89
C ASN A 5 -20.04 9.30 43.97
N ILE A 6 -18.73 9.52 44.00
CA ILE A 6 -17.99 10.35 43.04
C ILE A 6 -17.62 9.48 41.84
N ILE A 7 -18.50 9.42 40.84
CA ILE A 7 -18.13 8.87 39.53
C ILE A 7 -17.06 9.79 38.94
N PRO A 8 -15.85 9.29 38.63
CA PRO A 8 -14.73 10.14 38.21
C PRO A 8 -15.05 10.73 36.84
N LEU A 9 -14.97 12.06 36.74
CA LEU A 9 -15.22 12.84 35.52
C LEU A 9 -14.34 12.38 34.32
N ALA A 10 -13.20 11.75 34.61
CA ALA A 10 -12.30 11.13 33.64
C ALA A 10 -12.91 9.91 32.90
N LEU A 11 -13.86 9.19 33.52
CA LEU A 11 -14.56 8.09 32.85
C LEU A 11 -15.60 8.60 31.84
N LEU A 12 -16.22 9.76 32.10
CA LEU A 12 -17.18 10.38 31.17
C LEU A 12 -16.49 11.03 29.96
N SER A 13 -15.30 11.60 30.13
CA SER A 13 -14.54 12.19 29.01
C SER A 13 -14.02 11.12 28.04
N SER A 14 -13.72 9.92 28.54
CA SER A 14 -13.22 8.80 27.73
C SER A 14 -14.31 8.18 26.84
N THR A 15 -15.56 8.09 27.32
CA THR A 15 -16.71 7.64 26.51
C THR A 15 -17.18 8.68 25.51
N ALA A 16 -17.06 9.98 25.81
CA ALA A 16 -17.40 11.05 24.88
C ALA A 16 -16.50 11.04 23.62
N LEU A 17 -15.22 10.70 23.77
CA LEU A 17 -14.28 10.62 22.64
C LEU A 17 -14.55 9.43 21.71
N ALA A 18 -15.05 8.31 22.26
CA ALA A 18 -15.44 7.14 21.49
C ALA A 18 -16.72 7.36 20.64
N LEU A 19 -17.62 8.24 21.08
CA LEU A 19 -18.87 8.55 20.37
C LEU A 19 -18.68 9.46 19.15
N VAL A 20 -17.57 10.21 19.10
CA VAL A 20 -17.26 11.17 18.02
C VAL A 20 -16.36 10.55 16.94
N MET A 21 -15.91 9.31 17.12
CA MET A 21 -15.14 8.62 16.08
C MET A 21 -16.05 8.32 14.88
N PRO A 22 -15.70 8.76 13.66
CA PRO A 22 -16.45 8.42 12.47
C PRO A 22 -16.49 6.89 12.32
N THR A 23 -17.67 6.30 12.50
CA THR A 23 -17.86 4.85 12.35
C THR A 23 -18.06 4.44 10.89
N THR A 24 -18.07 5.39 9.97
CA THR A 24 -18.32 5.17 8.55
C THR A 24 -17.01 5.28 7.75
N THR A 25 -16.41 4.13 7.45
CA THR A 25 -15.43 4.03 6.36
C THR A 25 -16.16 4.17 5.03
N HIS A 26 -16.17 5.38 4.47
CA HIS A 26 -16.77 5.64 3.17
C HIS A 26 -15.81 5.21 2.05
N ALA A 27 -16.00 4.00 1.52
CA ALA A 27 -15.48 3.68 0.19
C ALA A 27 -16.33 4.44 -0.86
N ALA A 28 -15.71 5.24 -1.72
CA ALA A 28 -16.42 5.89 -2.81
C ALA A 28 -16.91 4.86 -3.85
N GLY A 29 -16.21 3.72 -3.94
CA GLY A 29 -16.65 2.51 -4.64
C GLY A 29 -15.54 1.84 -5.44
N PHE A 30 -15.83 0.63 -5.95
CA PHE A 30 -14.86 -0.23 -6.64
C PHE A 30 -14.17 0.45 -7.84
N VAL A 31 -14.93 1.22 -8.63
CA VAL A 31 -14.40 1.97 -9.78
C VAL A 31 -14.01 3.39 -9.39
N ALA A 32 -14.78 4.01 -8.49
CA ALA A 32 -14.59 5.42 -8.12
C ALA A 32 -13.24 5.67 -7.42
N ASP A 33 -12.79 4.72 -6.61
CA ASP A 33 -11.48 4.80 -5.93
C ASP A 33 -10.37 4.02 -6.68
N ALA A 34 -10.64 3.56 -7.91
CA ALA A 34 -9.65 2.81 -8.68
C ALA A 34 -8.48 3.71 -9.11
N LYS A 35 -7.27 3.15 -9.06
CA LYS A 35 -6.03 3.82 -9.48
C LYS A 35 -5.26 2.92 -10.42
N VAL A 36 -4.83 3.50 -11.54
CA VAL A 36 -4.02 2.80 -12.54
C VAL A 36 -2.79 3.64 -12.84
N THR A 37 -1.62 3.01 -12.74
CA THR A 37 -0.34 3.60 -13.07
C THR A 37 0.39 2.70 -14.07
N LEU A 38 0.87 3.30 -15.15
CA LEU A 38 1.76 2.62 -16.10
C LEU A 38 3.15 3.23 -16.00
N GLY A 39 4.08 2.48 -15.40
CA GLY A 39 5.48 2.83 -15.32
C GLY A 39 6.24 2.39 -16.57
N LEU A 40 6.85 3.34 -17.27
CA LEU A 40 7.80 3.08 -18.33
C LEU A 40 9.22 3.25 -17.76
N ARG A 41 9.95 2.15 -17.65
CA ARG A 41 11.31 2.16 -17.07
C ARG A 41 12.32 1.77 -18.14
N ASN A 42 13.15 2.72 -18.53
CA ASN A 42 14.35 2.43 -19.29
C ASN A 42 15.53 2.28 -18.31
N TYR A 43 16.21 1.13 -18.34
CA TYR A 43 17.27 0.83 -17.37
C TYR A 43 18.48 0.18 -18.04
N TYR A 44 19.60 0.89 -18.02
CA TYR A 44 20.92 0.39 -18.38
C TYR A 44 21.71 0.03 -17.13
N PHE A 45 22.37 -1.12 -17.13
CA PHE A 45 23.33 -1.48 -16.09
C PHE A 45 24.65 -1.93 -16.68
N ASN A 46 25.72 -1.62 -15.97
CA ASN A 46 27.07 -2.09 -16.25
C ASN A 46 27.75 -2.44 -14.93
N ARG A 47 28.18 -3.69 -14.82
CA ARG A 47 28.84 -4.22 -13.64
C ARG A 47 30.18 -4.81 -14.04
N ASN A 48 31.25 -4.23 -13.50
CA ASN A 48 32.61 -4.75 -13.60
C ASN A 48 32.94 -5.61 -12.38
N PHE A 49 33.50 -6.80 -12.58
CA PHE A 49 33.83 -7.73 -11.50
C PHE A 49 35.34 -7.69 -11.20
N LEU A 50 35.71 -7.17 -10.03
CA LEU A 50 37.11 -6.86 -9.71
C LEU A 50 37.89 -8.02 -9.07
N ASN A 51 37.22 -9.03 -8.51
CA ASN A 51 37.86 -10.16 -7.82
C ASN A 51 37.31 -11.48 -8.35
N GLN A 52 37.91 -12.02 -9.42
CA GLN A 52 37.52 -13.30 -10.01
C GLN A 52 38.64 -14.32 -9.80
N THR A 53 38.37 -15.37 -9.01
CA THR A 53 39.36 -16.37 -8.61
C THR A 53 39.45 -17.58 -9.54
N GLN A 54 38.49 -17.79 -10.45
CA GLN A 54 38.53 -18.78 -11.55
C GLN A 54 37.34 -18.57 -12.49
N SER A 55 37.55 -18.70 -13.82
CA SER A 55 36.56 -18.82 -14.91
C SER A 55 35.18 -18.15 -14.68
N GLY A 56 35.18 -16.88 -14.29
CA GLY A 56 33.97 -16.08 -14.06
C GLY A 56 33.75 -15.03 -15.16
N GLN A 57 32.51 -14.60 -15.35
CA GLN A 57 32.14 -13.56 -16.31
C GLN A 57 32.76 -12.21 -15.90
N GLY A 58 33.79 -11.70 -16.60
CA GLY A 58 34.55 -10.49 -16.21
C GLY A 58 33.76 -9.17 -16.18
N GLN A 59 32.68 -9.08 -16.96
CA GLN A 59 31.78 -7.94 -16.99
C GLN A 59 30.36 -8.41 -17.32
N ALA A 60 29.36 -7.78 -16.70
CA ALA A 60 27.95 -7.95 -17.06
C ALA A 60 27.34 -6.58 -17.35
N SER A 61 26.85 -6.39 -18.57
CA SER A 61 26.08 -5.22 -18.94
C SER A 61 24.78 -5.65 -19.62
N GLY A 62 23.78 -4.79 -19.54
CA GLY A 62 22.51 -5.01 -20.18
C GLY A 62 21.71 -3.72 -20.25
N TRP A 63 20.84 -3.66 -21.23
CA TRP A 63 19.86 -2.60 -21.39
C TRP A 63 18.50 -3.22 -21.46
N THR A 64 17.56 -2.67 -20.70
CA THR A 64 16.20 -3.16 -20.63
C THR A 64 15.20 -2.01 -20.76
N GLN A 65 14.08 -2.30 -21.40
CA GLN A 65 12.89 -1.47 -21.39
C GLN A 65 11.78 -2.26 -20.69
N SER A 66 11.33 -1.76 -19.54
CA SER A 66 10.26 -2.38 -18.76
C SER A 66 8.97 -1.56 -18.80
N PHE A 67 7.86 -2.29 -18.80
CA PHE A 67 6.49 -1.80 -18.68
C PHE A 67 5.89 -2.40 -17.41
N ILE A 68 5.54 -1.54 -16.46
CA ILE A 68 5.02 -1.93 -15.14
C ILE A 68 3.61 -1.36 -15.03
N LEU A 69 2.60 -2.22 -15.16
CA LEU A 69 1.21 -1.86 -14.96
C LEU A 69 0.81 -2.19 -13.51
N ASP A 70 0.49 -1.17 -12.73
CA ASP A 70 -0.08 -1.30 -11.38
C ASP A 70 -1.51 -0.75 -11.43
N ALA A 71 -2.50 -1.65 -11.42
CA ALA A 71 -3.92 -1.32 -11.45
C ALA A 71 -4.58 -1.86 -10.19
N ARG A 72 -5.17 -0.96 -9.40
CA ARG A 72 -5.83 -1.29 -8.13
C ARG A 72 -7.23 -0.77 -8.15
N SER A 73 -8.20 -1.60 -7.83
CA SER A 73 -9.58 -1.15 -7.65
C SER A 73 -9.75 -0.45 -6.29
N GLY A 74 -10.82 0.31 -6.17
CA GLY A 74 -11.39 0.62 -4.86
C GLY A 74 -12.02 -0.60 -4.20
N TYR A 75 -12.58 -0.42 -3.01
CA TYR A 75 -13.41 -1.44 -2.37
C TYR A 75 -14.89 -1.26 -2.73
N THR A 76 -15.63 -2.37 -2.84
CA THR A 76 -17.10 -2.33 -2.94
C THR A 76 -17.70 -1.74 -1.66
N GLN A 77 -18.84 -1.06 -1.78
CA GLN A 77 -19.55 -0.49 -0.64
C GLN A 77 -20.26 -1.57 0.17
N GLY A 78 -20.28 -1.40 1.50
CA GLY A 78 -20.91 -2.33 2.43
C GLY A 78 -20.06 -2.58 3.67
N THR A 79 -20.58 -3.35 4.62
CA THR A 79 -19.86 -3.70 5.86
C THR A 79 -18.57 -4.47 5.60
N VAL A 80 -18.51 -5.23 4.51
CA VAL A 80 -17.31 -5.90 4.01
C VAL A 80 -17.11 -5.49 2.55
N GLY A 81 -15.99 -4.80 2.28
CA GLY A 81 -15.62 -4.36 0.94
C GLY A 81 -14.69 -5.35 0.26
N PHE A 82 -14.91 -5.60 -1.03
CA PHE A 82 -14.05 -6.42 -1.87
C PHE A 82 -13.30 -5.53 -2.86
N GLY A 83 -12.02 -5.83 -3.09
CA GLY A 83 -11.17 -5.15 -4.05
C GLY A 83 -10.37 -6.17 -4.88
N LEU A 84 -9.79 -5.68 -5.97
CA LEU A 84 -8.97 -6.45 -6.90
C LEU A 84 -7.75 -5.62 -7.31
N ASP A 85 -6.58 -6.23 -7.21
CA ASP A 85 -5.32 -5.66 -7.66
C ASP A 85 -4.73 -6.50 -8.80
N VAL A 86 -4.22 -5.82 -9.82
CA VAL A 86 -3.56 -6.40 -10.98
C VAL A 86 -2.19 -5.76 -11.14
N LEU A 87 -1.14 -6.60 -11.13
CA LEU A 87 0.23 -6.20 -11.39
C LEU A 87 0.74 -6.90 -12.65
N GLY A 88 0.97 -6.12 -13.71
CA GLY A 88 1.55 -6.57 -14.97
C GLY A 88 3.02 -6.14 -15.06
N LEU A 89 3.92 -7.10 -15.26
CA LEU A 89 5.35 -6.85 -15.41
C LEU A 89 5.81 -7.41 -16.76
N TYR A 90 6.37 -6.54 -17.60
CA TYR A 90 6.99 -6.94 -18.84
C TYR A 90 8.32 -6.21 -19.02
N SER A 91 9.34 -6.91 -19.49
CA SER A 91 10.65 -6.33 -19.78
C SER A 91 11.26 -7.02 -20.99
N VAL A 92 11.83 -6.21 -21.88
CA VAL A 92 12.66 -6.64 -23.01
C VAL A 92 14.06 -6.08 -22.86
#